data_AF-A0A1E3PLZ6-F1
#
_entry.id   AF-A0A1E3PLZ6-F1
#
_cell.length_a   1.000
_cell.length_b   1.000
_cell.length_c   1.000
_cell.angle_alpha   90.00
_cell.angle_beta   90.00
_cell.angle_gamma   90.00
#
_symmetry.space_group_name_H-M   'P 1'
#
loop_
_entity.id
_entity.type
_entity.pdbx_description
1 polymer ?
#
loop_
_entity_poly.entity_id
_entity_poly.type
_entity_poly.pdbx_seq_one_letter_code
_entity_poly.pdbx_strand_id
1 'polypeptide(L)'
;SFVDASFFHELSAKKLDQFKLDTAHQPIFATYSIPASNGTSQPDESHLRHLTPKIALSGSSFQATAVFNNSETLSNEFVAPGTLHNLNTLADFKALDKASLLENQVRSRVWSAFQTDSVLQNPSQLADFCLISFCDLKKYVFYYWFAFGAIHSSWNLTQPVQTIDHWLQSSQSMVVAGLPKLTQSLVQSVNSLLAKTIIGFCDPSGLPNNPGWPLRNLLAYLNYKGFHSVTIICYRDLRTRDFSSGARSIVLQLKSESAFVTPATSSKTPLKITGWERNAQNKLAPKYTDLGALIDPQRLADQAVDLNLKLMKWRIAPTLNLSAIKNNRCLLLGAGTLGSYIARGLLGWGVHTITLVDNGQVSFSNPVRQPLYEFTDCLGGGKTKAPAAAHALKRIYPSANANGYDLAVPMIGHGINGLPDSPAAKRTYADYKRLVDLIRDHDTVFLLMDSRESRWLPSVIAAKLGKLVINVALGFDSFVVMRHGVCPEVITDENNDRSPHLGCYFCNDIMAPTDSLSDRTLDQMCTVTRPGIAPLASSLALEMWASVLQHPLGSQAPASDTLDEVHLSCTPHQIRGFLDDFKLLKIRTPAYKNCTVCSRAVLDSWQ
;
A
#
# COMPACT_ATOMS: atom_id res chain seq x y z
N SER A 1 21.46 -9.21 7.43
CA SER A 1 20.97 -7.90 7.92
C SER A 1 19.46 -7.86 7.86
N PHE A 2 18.85 -7.07 8.75
CA PHE A 2 17.43 -6.72 8.79
C PHE A 2 17.31 -5.20 8.82
N VAL A 3 16.41 -4.62 8.04
CA VAL A 3 16.18 -3.17 8.02
C VAL A 3 14.70 -2.93 8.23
N ASP A 4 14.36 -2.32 9.35
CA ASP A 4 12.98 -2.02 9.72
C ASP A 4 12.41 -0.87 8.87
N ALA A 5 11.08 -0.84 8.69
CA ALA A 5 10.41 0.22 7.96
C ALA A 5 10.71 1.62 8.56
N SER A 6 10.87 1.71 9.88
CA SER A 6 11.23 2.96 10.57
C SER A 6 12.58 3.53 10.13
N PHE A 7 13.54 2.68 9.74
CA PHE A 7 14.83 3.16 9.21
C PHE A 7 14.64 3.91 7.89
N PHE A 8 13.82 3.37 6.98
CA PHE A 8 13.55 3.98 5.68
C PHE A 8 12.71 5.25 5.80
N HIS A 9 11.78 5.28 6.76
CA HIS A 9 11.03 6.48 7.11
C HIS A 9 11.97 7.61 7.56
N GLU A 10 12.84 7.33 8.54
CA GLU A 10 13.81 8.31 9.05
C GLU A 10 14.81 8.74 7.98
N LEU A 11 15.29 7.80 7.15
CA LEU A 11 16.15 8.11 6.01
C LEU A 11 15.47 9.03 5.00
N SER A 12 14.18 8.84 4.75
CA SER A 12 13.39 9.67 3.83
C SER A 12 13.25 11.09 4.37
N ALA A 13 12.90 11.24 5.66
CA ALA A 13 12.81 12.55 6.33
C ALA A 13 14.16 13.28 6.30
N LYS A 14 15.25 12.60 6.71
CA LYS A 14 16.59 13.19 6.67
C LYS A 14 17.05 13.53 5.26
N LYS A 15 16.72 12.72 4.24
CA LYS A 15 17.08 13.03 2.85
C LYS A 15 16.37 14.29 2.34
N LEU A 16 15.11 14.52 2.72
CA LEU A 16 14.36 15.71 2.32
C LEU A 16 14.80 16.96 3.08
N ASP A 17 14.95 16.85 4.40
CA ASP A 17 15.10 18.01 5.27
C ASP A 17 16.56 18.39 5.54
N GLN A 18 17.44 17.38 5.65
CA GLN A 18 18.83 17.55 6.12
C GLN A 18 19.85 17.34 5.00
N PHE A 19 19.88 16.15 4.39
CA PHE A 19 20.92 15.78 3.42
C PHE A 19 20.72 16.46 2.07
N LYS A 20 19.47 16.58 1.59
CA LYS A 20 19.13 17.16 0.28
C LYS A 20 19.91 16.47 -0.85
N LEU A 21 20.90 17.16 -1.44
CA LEU A 21 21.78 16.63 -2.48
C LEU A 21 23.14 16.16 -1.96
N ASP A 22 23.41 16.34 -0.66
CA ASP A 22 24.63 15.88 -0.04
C ASP A 22 24.70 14.35 -0.03
N THR A 23 25.85 13.83 -0.45
CA THR A 23 26.18 12.40 -0.47
C THR A 23 27.27 12.05 0.54
N ALA A 24 27.60 12.99 1.43
CA ALA A 24 28.52 12.80 2.53
C ALA A 24 28.12 11.60 3.38
N HIS A 25 29.13 10.88 3.85
CA HIS A 25 29.00 9.70 4.69
C HIS A 25 28.36 10.07 6.04
N GLN A 26 27.27 9.39 6.40
CA GLN A 26 26.54 9.63 7.63
C GLN A 26 26.84 8.53 8.66
N PRO A 27 27.18 8.86 9.91
CA PRO A 27 27.33 7.85 10.95
C PRO A 27 25.96 7.25 11.29
N ILE A 28 25.92 5.92 11.32
CA ILE A 28 24.76 5.16 11.80
C ILE A 28 25.24 4.05 12.73
N PHE A 29 24.34 3.46 13.50
CA PHE A 29 24.64 2.23 14.23
C PHE A 29 23.58 1.17 13.98
N ALA A 30 23.98 -0.09 14.11
CA ALA A 30 23.11 -1.24 14.07
C ALA A 30 23.14 -1.95 15.42
N THR A 31 22.05 -2.62 15.76
CA THR A 31 22.02 -3.52 16.91
C THR A 31 22.12 -4.95 16.42
N TYR A 32 22.87 -5.79 17.15
CA TYR A 32 22.91 -7.22 16.91
C TYR A 32 22.88 -7.95 18.25
N SER A 33 22.39 -9.18 18.26
CA SER A 33 22.28 -9.96 19.48
C SER A 33 22.99 -11.31 19.36
N ILE A 34 23.37 -11.86 20.51
CA ILE A 34 23.77 -13.27 20.57
C ILE A 34 22.48 -14.12 20.62
N PRO A 35 22.41 -15.22 19.87
CA PRO A 35 21.29 -16.15 19.90
C PRO A 35 20.99 -16.72 21.30
N ALA A 36 19.95 -16.23 21.99
CA ALA A 36 19.55 -16.77 23.29
C ALA A 36 18.82 -18.13 23.17
N SER A 37 19.14 -19.09 24.05
CA SER A 37 18.31 -20.27 24.27
C SER A 37 17.10 -19.89 25.15
N ASN A 38 15.89 -20.04 24.59
CA ASN A 38 14.71 -20.22 25.44
C ASN A 38 14.72 -21.69 25.85
N GLY A 39 14.82 -21.96 27.15
CA GLY A 39 15.00 -23.29 27.74
C GLY A 39 13.82 -24.26 27.58
N THR A 40 13.20 -24.33 26.39
CA THR A 40 12.18 -25.31 26.06
C THR A 40 12.82 -26.47 25.30
N SER A 41 12.57 -27.68 25.82
CA SER A 41 13.22 -28.95 25.47
C SER A 41 12.68 -29.62 24.20
N GLN A 42 12.30 -28.85 23.17
CA GLN A 42 12.05 -29.40 21.83
C GLN A 42 12.45 -28.41 20.71
N PRO A 43 13.26 -28.85 19.72
CA PRO A 43 13.64 -28.01 18.60
C PRO A 43 12.50 -27.98 17.58
N ASP A 44 11.57 -27.05 17.73
CA ASP A 44 10.55 -26.76 16.70
C ASP A 44 11.15 -25.83 15.61
N GLU A 45 10.62 -25.82 14.38
CA GLU A 45 11.16 -24.96 13.29
C GLU A 45 11.19 -23.46 13.64
N SER A 46 10.34 -23.04 14.59
CA SER A 46 10.32 -21.70 15.17
C SER A 46 11.59 -21.36 15.98
N HIS A 47 12.20 -22.35 16.66
CA HIS A 47 13.44 -22.17 17.43
C HIS A 47 14.62 -21.79 16.52
N LEU A 48 14.72 -22.36 15.31
CA LEU A 48 15.81 -22.06 14.37
C LEU A 48 15.78 -20.59 13.87
N ARG A 49 14.61 -19.95 13.80
CA ARG A 49 14.48 -18.52 13.40
C ARG A 49 14.99 -17.54 14.45
N HIS A 50 15.01 -17.93 15.73
CA HIS A 50 15.61 -17.19 16.83
C HIS A 50 17.12 -17.41 16.94
N LEU A 51 17.64 -18.44 16.27
CA LEU A 51 19.06 -18.77 16.24
C LEU A 51 19.83 -18.09 15.11
N THR A 52 19.16 -17.43 14.17
CA THR A 52 19.84 -16.78 13.04
C THR A 52 20.51 -15.47 13.50
N PRO A 53 21.81 -15.26 13.25
CA PRO A 53 22.50 -14.00 13.52
C PRO A 53 21.79 -12.85 12.82
N LYS A 54 21.35 -11.84 13.57
CA LYS A 54 20.67 -10.66 13.01
C LYS A 54 21.41 -9.40 13.44
N ILE A 55 21.78 -8.61 12.45
CA ILE A 55 22.15 -7.20 12.62
C ILE A 55 21.00 -6.37 12.03
N ALA A 56 20.45 -5.47 12.85
CA ALA A 56 19.22 -4.75 12.58
C ALA A 56 19.45 -3.24 12.54
N LEU A 57 18.79 -2.57 11.59
CA LEU A 57 18.66 -1.12 11.54
C LEU A 57 17.20 -0.73 11.78
N SER A 58 16.99 0.37 12.51
CA SER A 58 15.68 0.96 12.80
C SER A 58 15.76 2.49 12.76
N GLY A 59 14.66 3.20 13.02
CA GLY A 59 14.66 4.67 13.08
C GLY A 59 15.66 5.24 14.08
N SER A 60 15.98 4.52 15.17
CA SER A 60 16.98 4.96 16.15
C SER A 60 18.42 4.87 15.64
N SER A 61 18.70 4.15 14.55
CA SER A 61 20.04 3.97 13.98
C SER A 61 20.74 5.27 13.57
N PHE A 62 20.02 6.38 13.44
CA PHE A 62 20.57 7.71 13.15
C PHE A 62 20.89 8.54 14.41
N GLN A 63 20.64 8.02 15.60
CA GLN A 63 20.94 8.68 16.88
C GLN A 63 22.38 8.43 17.32
N ALA A 64 22.87 9.21 18.29
CA ALA A 64 24.21 9.02 18.84
C ALA A 64 24.29 7.72 19.67
N THR A 65 25.36 6.95 19.46
CA THR A 65 25.62 5.65 20.11
C THR A 65 25.67 5.73 21.64
N ALA A 66 25.98 6.91 22.20
CA ALA A 66 26.06 7.15 23.64
C ALA A 66 24.73 6.92 24.38
N VAL A 67 23.59 7.00 23.69
CA VAL A 67 22.26 6.79 24.27
C VAL A 67 22.02 5.32 24.64
N PHE A 68 22.64 4.37 23.93
CA PHE A 68 22.45 2.93 24.17
C PHE A 68 23.32 2.37 25.30
N ASN A 69 24.46 3.00 25.60
CA ASN A 69 25.39 2.52 26.64
C ASN A 69 24.93 2.87 28.08
N ASN A 70 23.91 3.71 28.25
CA ASN A 70 23.40 4.17 29.55
C ASN A 70 22.26 3.30 30.12
N SER A 71 21.88 2.20 29.48
CA SER A 71 20.90 1.27 30.05
C SER A 71 21.60 0.34 31.06
N GLU A 72 21.26 0.48 32.34
CA GLU A 72 21.80 -0.31 33.45
C GLU A 72 21.39 -1.79 33.41
N THR A 73 20.55 -2.20 32.45
CA THR A 73 20.12 -3.58 32.24
C THR A 73 21.13 -4.38 31.42
N LEU A 74 21.35 -5.65 31.79
CA LEU A 74 22.09 -6.64 30.97
C LEU A 74 21.26 -6.97 29.72
N SER A 75 21.26 -6.10 28.72
CA SER A 75 20.61 -6.35 27.43
C SER A 75 21.48 -7.26 26.57
N ASN A 76 20.86 -8.23 25.88
CA ASN A 76 21.52 -9.14 24.92
C ASN A 76 21.84 -8.46 23.58
N GLU A 77 21.85 -7.13 23.56
CA GLU A 77 21.96 -6.30 22.36
C GLU A 77 23.30 -5.56 22.39
N PHE A 78 24.07 -5.81 21.36
CA PHE A 78 25.36 -5.19 21.10
C PHE A 78 25.20 -4.17 19.99
N VAL A 79 25.99 -3.11 20.07
CA VAL A 79 26.00 -2.08 19.04
C VAL A 79 27.16 -2.31 18.09
N ALA A 80 26.88 -2.25 16.79
CA ALA A 80 27.87 -2.16 15.73
C ALA A 80 27.86 -0.73 15.16
N PRO A 81 28.98 0.00 15.19
CA PRO A 81 29.07 1.29 14.51
C PRO A 81 29.08 1.07 13.00
N GLY A 82 28.61 2.06 12.23
CA GLY A 82 28.66 1.98 10.79
C GLY A 82 28.51 3.32 10.09
N THR A 83 28.50 3.24 8.76
CA THR A 83 28.44 4.42 7.90
C THR A 83 27.46 4.19 6.76
N LEU A 84 26.55 5.15 6.58
CA LEU A 84 25.61 5.21 5.48
C LEU A 84 26.16 6.11 4.37
N HIS A 85 26.24 5.57 3.16
CA HIS A 85 26.49 6.34 1.94
C HIS A 85 25.25 6.27 1.04
N ASN A 86 24.41 7.30 1.15
CA ASN A 86 23.17 7.40 0.38
C ASN A 86 23.39 8.23 -0.88
N LEU A 87 23.11 7.62 -2.03
CA LEU A 87 23.27 8.23 -3.35
C LEU A 87 21.96 8.83 -3.85
N ASN A 88 22.10 9.85 -4.71
CA ASN A 88 20.97 10.60 -5.23
C ASN A 88 20.31 9.94 -6.43
N THR A 89 21.08 9.25 -7.26
CA THR A 89 20.57 8.58 -8.47
C THR A 89 20.88 7.09 -8.47
N LEU A 90 20.02 6.31 -9.16
CA LEU A 90 20.25 4.88 -9.38
C LEU A 90 21.48 4.62 -10.26
N ALA A 91 21.81 5.55 -11.16
CA ALA A 91 22.98 5.46 -12.02
C ALA A 91 24.27 5.51 -11.19
N ASP A 92 24.38 6.48 -10.29
CA ASP A 92 25.52 6.62 -9.38
C ASP A 92 25.66 5.39 -8.49
N PHE A 93 24.54 4.87 -7.96
CA PHE A 93 24.53 3.65 -7.15
C PHE A 93 25.09 2.43 -7.89
N LYS A 94 24.74 2.29 -9.18
CA LYS A 94 25.26 1.21 -10.02
C LYS A 94 26.74 1.42 -10.36
N ALA A 95 27.12 2.64 -10.73
CA ALA A 95 28.47 3.01 -11.15
C ALA A 95 29.50 3.04 -10.00
N LEU A 96 29.04 3.15 -8.74
CA LEU A 96 29.90 3.19 -7.57
C LEU A 96 30.88 2.00 -7.54
N ASP A 97 32.18 2.30 -7.43
CA ASP A 97 33.22 1.29 -7.20
C ASP A 97 33.13 0.74 -5.77
N LYS A 98 32.42 -0.37 -5.67
CA LYS A 98 32.13 -1.08 -4.42
C LYS A 98 33.38 -1.70 -3.79
N ALA A 99 34.39 -2.03 -4.58
CA ALA A 99 35.63 -2.61 -4.06
C ALA A 99 36.46 -1.53 -3.36
N SER A 100 36.70 -0.41 -4.04
CA SER A 100 37.45 0.72 -3.50
C SER A 100 36.75 1.35 -2.29
N LEU A 101 35.42 1.46 -2.32
CA LEU A 101 34.66 1.96 -1.17
C LEU A 101 34.87 1.11 0.08
N LEU A 102 34.72 -0.21 -0.04
CA LEU A 102 34.90 -1.14 1.08
C LEU A 102 36.33 -1.09 1.62
N GLU A 103 37.31 -1.03 0.73
CA GLU A 103 38.71 -0.93 1.11
C GLU A 103 39.02 0.36 1.88
N ASN A 104 38.53 1.51 1.40
CA ASN A 104 38.71 2.79 2.07
C ASN A 104 38.03 2.85 3.44
N GLN A 105 36.82 2.30 3.56
CA GLN A 105 36.12 2.19 4.85
C GLN A 105 36.93 1.35 5.84
N VAL A 106 37.39 0.16 5.43
CA VAL A 106 38.16 -0.73 6.32
C VAL A 106 39.48 -0.09 6.74
N ARG A 107 40.18 0.59 5.83
CA ARG A 107 41.44 1.30 6.16
C ARG A 107 41.22 2.41 7.18
N SER A 108 40.23 3.27 6.95
CA SER A 108 39.98 4.45 7.78
C SER A 108 39.38 4.11 9.16
N ARG A 109 38.62 3.01 9.26
CA ARG A 109 37.85 2.67 10.46
C ARG A 109 38.47 1.52 11.24
N VAL A 110 38.64 0.37 10.58
CA VAL A 110 39.08 -0.88 11.24
C VAL A 110 40.60 -0.88 11.40
N TRP A 111 41.35 -0.63 10.32
CA TRP A 111 42.81 -0.63 10.37
C TRP A 111 43.37 0.50 11.24
N SER A 112 42.80 1.70 11.13
CA SER A 112 43.14 2.83 12.03
C SER A 112 42.93 2.48 13.51
N ALA A 113 41.86 1.76 13.85
CA ALA A 113 41.62 1.27 15.21
C ALA A 113 42.66 0.24 15.68
N PHE A 114 43.23 -0.54 14.75
CA PHE A 114 44.33 -1.47 15.08
C PHE A 114 45.63 -0.71 15.38
N GLN A 115 45.90 0.37 14.63
CA GLN A 115 47.10 1.19 14.81
C GLN A 115 47.09 1.96 16.13
N THR A 116 45.92 2.44 16.55
CA THR A 116 45.74 3.23 17.78
C THR A 116 45.37 2.41 19.01
N ASP A 117 45.21 1.09 18.87
CA ASP A 117 44.74 0.19 19.91
C ASP A 117 43.37 0.53 20.51
N SER A 118 42.57 1.35 19.81
CA SER A 118 41.24 1.75 20.28
C SER A 118 40.28 0.56 20.37
N VAL A 119 40.53 -0.52 19.63
CA VAL A 119 39.74 -1.77 19.68
C VAL A 119 39.73 -2.39 21.07
N LEU A 120 40.79 -2.21 21.86
CA LEU A 120 40.86 -2.72 23.25
C LEU A 120 39.91 -1.96 24.17
N GLN A 121 39.69 -0.67 23.90
CA GLN A 121 38.77 0.18 24.66
C GLN A 121 37.33 0.03 24.16
N ASN A 122 37.16 -0.12 22.83
CA ASN A 122 35.86 -0.25 22.20
C ASN A 122 35.82 -1.41 21.18
N PRO A 123 35.57 -2.65 21.65
CA PRO A 123 35.52 -3.83 20.79
C PRO A 123 34.45 -3.79 19.69
N SER A 124 33.43 -2.92 19.80
CA SER A 124 32.39 -2.77 18.76
C SER A 124 32.96 -2.37 17.40
N GLN A 125 34.13 -1.73 17.37
CA GLN A 125 34.84 -1.35 16.14
C GLN A 125 35.22 -2.57 15.27
N LEU A 126 35.31 -3.77 15.85
CA LEU A 126 35.53 -5.02 15.11
C LEU A 126 34.34 -5.40 14.21
N ALA A 127 33.16 -4.89 14.53
CA ALA A 127 31.91 -5.12 13.82
C ALA A 127 31.49 -3.91 12.96
N ASP A 128 32.41 -2.98 12.63
CA ASP A 128 32.11 -1.83 11.77
C ASP A 128 31.52 -2.27 10.42
N PHE A 129 30.47 -1.57 9.98
CA PHE A 129 29.79 -1.87 8.73
C PHE A 129 29.59 -0.62 7.87
N CYS A 130 29.43 -0.84 6.56
CA CYS A 130 29.03 0.17 5.60
C CYS A 130 27.68 -0.21 4.99
N LEU A 131 26.81 0.77 4.80
CA LEU A 131 25.56 0.64 4.08
C LEU A 131 25.57 1.62 2.91
N ILE A 132 25.52 1.11 1.68
CA ILE A 132 25.20 1.97 0.52
C ILE A 132 23.70 1.92 0.26
N SER A 133 23.10 3.05 -0.11
CA SER A 133 21.69 3.10 -0.45
C SER A 133 21.37 4.05 -1.61
N PHE A 134 20.24 3.80 -2.26
CA PHE A 134 19.56 4.75 -3.14
C PHE A 134 18.05 4.67 -2.84
N CYS A 135 17.44 5.84 -2.64
CA CYS A 135 16.03 5.97 -2.26
C CYS A 135 15.26 6.73 -3.34
N ASP A 136 14.29 6.05 -3.97
CA ASP A 136 13.28 6.66 -4.84
C ASP A 136 12.05 7.02 -4.00
N LEU A 137 12.04 8.24 -3.50
CA LEU A 137 11.00 8.74 -2.59
C LEU A 137 9.64 8.95 -3.29
N LYS A 138 9.61 9.00 -4.64
CA LYS A 138 8.34 9.09 -5.38
C LYS A 138 7.65 7.75 -5.49
N LYS A 139 8.43 6.67 -5.59
CA LYS A 139 7.92 5.29 -5.68
C LYS A 139 7.94 4.55 -4.35
N TYR A 140 8.51 5.16 -3.29
CA TYR A 140 8.76 4.52 -1.99
C TYR A 140 9.60 3.23 -2.13
N VAL A 141 10.57 3.26 -3.04
CA VAL A 141 11.44 2.13 -3.38
C VAL A 141 12.85 2.40 -2.89
N PHE A 142 13.44 1.41 -2.24
CA PHE A 142 14.75 1.51 -1.59
C PHE A 142 15.68 0.39 -2.09
N TYR A 143 16.83 0.81 -2.60
CA TYR A 143 17.95 -0.07 -2.93
C TYR A 143 19.02 0.08 -1.85
N TYR A 144 19.53 -1.01 -1.33
CA TYR A 144 20.57 -0.93 -0.30
C TYR A 144 21.46 -2.17 -0.30
N TRP A 145 22.70 -2.02 0.18
CA TRP A 145 23.63 -3.13 0.28
C TRP A 145 24.57 -2.95 1.48
N PHE A 146 24.57 -3.94 2.38
CA PHE A 146 25.50 -3.97 3.50
C PHE A 146 26.87 -4.50 3.08
N ALA A 147 27.90 -3.93 3.66
CA ALA A 147 29.24 -4.48 3.67
C ALA A 147 29.77 -4.56 5.12
N PHE A 148 30.19 -5.75 5.52
CA PHE A 148 30.84 -6.01 6.81
C PHE A 148 32.32 -6.23 6.55
N GLY A 149 33.09 -5.14 6.52
CA GLY A 149 34.49 -5.17 6.12
C GLY A 149 35.36 -6.04 7.04
N ALA A 150 35.99 -7.06 6.47
CA ALA A 150 36.87 -7.98 7.17
C ALA A 150 38.26 -8.05 6.55
N ILE A 151 39.29 -7.88 7.38
CA ILE A 151 40.70 -8.02 6.99
C ILE A 151 41.08 -9.51 7.08
N HIS A 152 41.73 -10.02 6.03
CA HIS A 152 42.18 -11.41 5.99
C HIS A 152 43.44 -11.61 6.84
N SER A 153 43.46 -12.68 7.62
CA SER A 153 44.64 -13.21 8.29
C SER A 153 44.60 -14.74 8.23
N SER A 154 45.75 -15.39 8.06
CA SER A 154 45.85 -16.85 7.91
C SER A 154 45.98 -17.52 9.27
N TRP A 155 44.98 -18.32 9.64
CA TRP A 155 44.93 -19.05 10.89
C TRP A 155 44.42 -20.46 10.65
N ASN A 156 45.10 -21.45 11.22
CA ASN A 156 44.70 -22.84 11.17
C ASN A 156 44.25 -23.34 12.53
N LEU A 157 43.21 -24.19 12.52
CA LEU A 157 42.82 -24.96 13.68
C LEU A 157 43.89 -26.00 13.99
N THR A 158 44.43 -25.96 15.20
CA THR A 158 45.35 -27.00 15.69
C THR A 158 44.60 -28.19 16.28
N GLN A 159 43.34 -28.00 16.65
CA GLN A 159 42.43 -29.02 17.16
C GLN A 159 41.04 -28.85 16.54
N PRO A 160 40.23 -29.92 16.46
CA PRO A 160 38.82 -29.81 16.11
C PRO A 160 38.11 -28.78 17.01
N VAL A 161 37.10 -28.09 16.45
CA VAL A 161 36.24 -27.18 17.22
C VAL A 161 35.54 -27.98 18.32
N GLN A 162 35.63 -27.52 19.57
CA GLN A 162 35.02 -28.18 20.72
C GLN A 162 34.02 -27.23 21.40
N THR A 163 33.03 -27.78 22.09
CA THR A 163 32.18 -27.00 22.99
C THR A 163 32.98 -26.56 24.21
N ILE A 164 32.57 -25.45 24.83
CA ILE A 164 33.23 -24.95 26.04
C ILE A 164 33.22 -25.98 27.17
N ASP A 165 32.13 -26.75 27.34
CA ASP A 165 32.01 -27.79 28.37
C ASP A 165 33.05 -28.90 28.19
N HIS A 166 33.19 -29.41 26.96
CA HIS A 166 34.18 -30.44 26.64
C HIS A 166 35.60 -29.93 26.85
N TRP A 167 35.86 -28.70 26.42
CA TRP A 167 37.18 -28.08 26.60
C TRP A 167 37.52 -27.89 28.10
N LEU A 168 36.55 -27.46 28.91
CA LEU A 168 36.71 -27.29 30.37
C LEU A 168 36.96 -28.63 31.08
N GLN A 169 36.30 -29.72 30.69
CA GLN A 169 36.55 -31.06 31.25
C GLN A 169 37.97 -31.56 31.00
N SER A 170 38.58 -31.14 29.89
CA SER A 170 39.94 -31.52 29.49
C SER A 170 41.06 -30.61 30.03
N SER A 171 40.71 -29.47 30.64
CA SER A 171 41.68 -28.42 31.03
C SER A 171 41.71 -28.24 32.55
N GLN A 172 42.76 -28.74 33.23
CA GLN A 172 42.83 -28.79 34.70
C GLN A 172 43.06 -27.44 35.42
N SER A 173 43.14 -26.30 34.74
CA SER A 173 43.18 -24.98 35.39
C SER A 173 42.86 -23.88 34.39
N MET A 174 41.79 -23.10 34.58
CA MET A 174 41.82 -21.67 34.20
C MET A 174 40.59 -20.82 34.59
N VAL A 175 40.88 -19.52 34.80
CA VAL A 175 39.95 -18.41 35.04
C VAL A 175 39.38 -17.91 33.70
N VAL A 176 38.05 -17.81 33.62
CA VAL A 176 37.32 -17.29 32.44
C VAL A 176 37.28 -15.76 32.50
N ALA A 177 37.98 -15.08 31.61
CA ALA A 177 37.81 -13.64 31.35
C ALA A 177 36.83 -13.45 30.18
N GLY A 178 35.63 -12.96 30.47
CA GLY A 178 34.65 -12.55 29.46
C GLY A 178 34.33 -11.06 29.63
N LEU A 179 34.13 -10.32 28.55
CA LEU A 179 33.64 -8.94 28.61
C LEU A 179 32.41 -8.81 27.69
N PRO A 180 31.36 -8.11 28.16
CA PRO A 180 31.40 -6.64 28.18
C PRO A 180 31.13 -5.91 29.50
N LYS A 181 30.93 -6.58 30.65
CA LYS A 181 30.82 -5.88 31.97
C LYS A 181 31.69 -6.46 33.10
N LEU A 182 32.82 -7.11 32.79
CA LEU A 182 33.88 -7.43 33.76
C LEU A 182 35.11 -6.54 33.54
N THR A 183 35.01 -5.36 34.13
CA THR A 183 36.05 -4.56 34.79
C THR A 183 37.45 -4.42 34.17
N GLN A 184 37.86 -3.15 34.14
CA GLN A 184 39.25 -2.65 34.14
C GLN A 184 40.16 -3.31 35.20
N SER A 185 39.61 -4.08 36.16
CA SER A 185 40.33 -4.78 37.23
C SER A 185 40.87 -6.16 36.85
N LEU A 186 40.38 -6.79 35.77
CA LEU A 186 40.83 -8.14 35.37
C LEU A 186 42.09 -8.11 34.49
N VAL A 187 42.39 -6.96 33.86
CA VAL A 187 43.58 -6.77 33.02
C VAL A 187 44.87 -6.78 33.87
N GLN A 188 44.80 -6.49 35.17
CA GLN A 188 45.97 -6.48 36.04
C GLN A 188 46.38 -7.87 36.59
N SER A 189 45.52 -8.88 36.52
CA SER A 189 45.78 -10.21 37.13
C SER A 189 46.35 -11.27 36.16
N VAL A 190 46.48 -10.96 34.86
CA VAL A 190 46.87 -11.94 33.82
C VAL A 190 48.39 -12.01 33.59
N ASN A 191 49.18 -11.22 34.31
CA ASN A 191 50.64 -11.21 34.16
C ASN A 191 51.38 -12.47 34.65
N SER A 192 50.69 -13.51 35.15
CA SER A 192 51.33 -14.72 35.71
C SER A 192 51.00 -16.06 35.03
N LEU A 193 50.27 -16.08 33.90
CA LEU A 193 49.99 -17.33 33.14
C LEU A 193 50.63 -17.28 31.73
N LEU A 194 51.96 -17.24 31.73
CA LEU A 194 52.79 -17.40 30.52
C LEU A 194 52.77 -18.88 30.06
N ALA A 195 51.86 -19.21 29.14
CA ALA A 195 52.07 -20.24 28.10
C ALA A 195 50.99 -20.26 27.00
N LYS A 196 49.74 -19.84 27.28
CA LYS A 196 48.63 -19.87 26.29
C LYS A 196 47.71 -18.65 26.43
N THR A 197 47.64 -17.81 25.40
CA THR A 197 46.72 -16.65 25.35
C THR A 197 45.30 -17.11 25.03
N ILE A 198 44.36 -16.93 25.96
CA ILE A 198 42.93 -17.26 25.79
C ILE A 198 42.11 -15.96 25.72
N ILE A 199 41.27 -15.83 24.70
CA ILE A 199 40.50 -14.62 24.39
C ILE A 199 39.05 -15.00 24.14
N GLY A 200 38.13 -14.44 24.93
CA GLY A 200 36.69 -14.58 24.72
C GLY A 200 36.10 -13.42 23.92
N PHE A 201 35.17 -13.70 23.01
CA PHE A 201 34.32 -12.66 22.42
C PHE A 201 32.87 -13.13 22.29
N CYS A 202 31.96 -12.16 22.32
CA CYS A 202 30.54 -12.35 22.11
C CYS A 202 30.27 -12.71 20.63
N ASP A 203 29.96 -13.98 20.37
CA ASP A 203 29.80 -14.49 19.02
C ASP A 203 28.34 -14.40 18.54
N PRO A 204 28.03 -13.60 17.51
CA PRO A 204 26.68 -13.51 16.98
C PRO A 204 26.25 -14.77 16.20
N SER A 205 27.18 -15.70 15.89
CA SER A 205 26.88 -16.88 15.06
C SER A 205 25.85 -17.81 15.69
N GLY A 206 24.92 -18.27 14.86
CA GLY A 206 23.95 -19.32 15.18
C GLY A 206 24.44 -20.72 14.83
N LEU A 207 25.52 -20.83 14.05
CA LEU A 207 26.00 -22.08 13.50
C LEU A 207 26.80 -22.87 14.55
N PRO A 208 26.67 -24.21 14.60
CA PRO A 208 27.27 -25.01 15.66
C PRO A 208 28.79 -24.87 15.73
N ASN A 209 29.48 -25.09 14.61
CA ASN A 209 30.95 -25.13 14.57
C ASN A 209 31.60 -23.91 13.88
N ASN A 210 30.80 -22.95 13.41
CA ASN A 210 31.30 -21.82 12.62
C ASN A 210 31.21 -20.53 13.44
N PRO A 211 32.33 -19.83 13.69
CA PRO A 211 32.31 -18.55 14.40
C PRO A 211 31.69 -17.43 13.57
N GLY A 212 31.27 -16.38 14.24
CA GLY A 212 30.67 -15.20 13.62
C GLY A 212 31.68 -14.33 12.88
N TRP A 213 31.14 -13.50 12.01
CA TRP A 213 31.92 -12.62 11.14
C TRP A 213 32.94 -11.71 11.86
N PRO A 214 32.64 -11.11 13.04
CA PRO A 214 33.59 -10.23 13.75
C PRO A 214 34.92 -10.89 14.12
N LEU A 215 34.97 -12.23 14.23
CA LEU A 215 36.20 -12.94 14.57
C LEU A 215 37.33 -12.68 13.55
N ARG A 216 36.99 -12.46 12.27
CA ARG A 216 38.00 -12.19 11.22
C ARG A 216 38.85 -10.97 11.57
N ASN A 217 38.22 -9.89 12.02
CA ASN A 217 38.91 -8.66 12.39
C ASN A 217 39.68 -8.82 13.71
N LEU A 218 39.14 -9.56 14.68
CA LEU A 218 39.85 -9.88 15.92
C LEU A 218 41.14 -10.66 15.62
N LEU A 219 41.06 -11.70 14.81
CA LEU A 219 42.21 -12.50 14.40
C LEU A 219 43.24 -11.70 13.59
N ALA A 220 42.79 -10.78 12.74
CA ALA A 220 43.69 -9.87 12.03
C ALA A 220 44.43 -8.93 12.98
N TYR A 221 43.73 -8.37 13.97
CA TYR A 221 44.34 -7.54 15.02
C TYR A 221 45.36 -8.31 15.85
N LEU A 222 45.03 -9.53 16.28
CA LEU A 222 45.94 -10.38 17.06
C LEU A 222 47.20 -10.75 16.27
N ASN A 223 47.05 -11.10 14.99
CA ASN A 223 48.20 -11.41 14.13
C ASN A 223 49.07 -10.17 13.93
N TYR A 224 48.46 -8.99 13.70
CA TYR A 224 49.16 -7.70 13.63
C TYR A 224 49.96 -7.39 14.91
N LYS A 225 49.45 -7.77 16.09
CA LYS A 225 50.14 -7.63 17.38
C LYS A 225 51.19 -8.70 17.66
N GLY A 226 51.44 -9.60 16.72
CA GLY A 226 52.49 -10.63 16.84
C GLY A 226 52.04 -11.87 17.62
N PHE A 227 50.73 -12.08 17.82
CA PHE A 227 50.24 -13.35 18.34
C PHE A 227 50.22 -14.39 17.22
N HIS A 228 50.91 -15.51 17.44
CA HIS A 228 51.01 -16.62 16.47
C HIS A 228 50.27 -17.88 16.93
N SER A 229 49.85 -17.94 18.19
CA SER A 229 49.07 -19.05 18.76
C SER A 229 48.09 -18.47 19.76
N VAL A 230 46.79 -18.70 19.56
CA VAL A 230 45.71 -18.18 20.41
C VAL A 230 44.62 -19.22 20.59
N THR A 231 43.95 -19.18 21.74
CA THR A 231 42.72 -19.92 21.98
C THR A 231 41.57 -18.92 22.05
N ILE A 232 40.59 -19.05 21.16
CA ILE A 232 39.42 -18.17 21.11
C ILE A 232 38.21 -18.88 21.70
N ILE A 233 37.52 -18.23 22.63
CA ILE A 233 36.22 -18.65 23.14
C ILE A 233 35.15 -17.81 22.44
N CYS A 234 34.36 -18.46 21.58
CA CYS A 234 33.18 -17.87 20.95
C CYS A 234 32.00 -18.03 21.92
N TYR A 235 31.73 -16.99 22.71
CA TYR A 235 30.69 -17.03 23.72
C TYR A 235 29.30 -16.82 23.09
N ARG A 236 28.42 -17.80 23.28
CA ARG A 236 27.06 -17.82 22.71
C ARG A 236 25.95 -18.06 23.74
N ASP A 237 26.30 -18.39 24.98
CA ASP A 237 25.35 -18.89 26.00
C ASP A 237 25.08 -17.85 27.08
N LEU A 238 24.00 -17.07 26.97
CA LEU A 238 23.71 -15.94 27.86
C LEU A 238 22.96 -16.29 29.16
N ARG A 239 22.50 -17.53 29.36
CA ARG A 239 21.74 -17.92 30.56
C ARG A 239 22.42 -19.05 31.32
N THR A 240 23.12 -18.67 32.38
CA THR A 240 23.50 -19.56 33.47
C THR A 240 22.24 -20.02 34.20
N ARG A 241 21.92 -21.31 34.14
CA ARG A 241 21.43 -22.02 35.33
C ARG A 241 21.56 -23.53 35.28
N ASP A 242 21.75 -24.13 34.10
CA ASP A 242 21.98 -25.56 34.00
C ASP A 242 22.98 -25.86 32.87
N PHE A 243 24.24 -26.12 33.24
CA PHE A 243 25.27 -26.69 32.35
C PHE A 243 24.97 -28.15 31.94
N SER A 244 23.77 -28.66 32.26
CA SER A 244 23.35 -30.04 32.02
C SER A 244 22.69 -30.23 30.65
N SER A 245 22.55 -29.19 29.81
CA SER A 245 21.98 -29.31 28.47
C SER A 245 22.71 -28.44 27.43
N GLY A 246 23.83 -28.95 26.93
CA GLY A 246 24.45 -28.62 25.64
C GLY A 246 24.91 -27.17 25.45
N ALA A 247 26.09 -26.79 25.93
CA ALA A 247 26.67 -25.49 25.62
C ALA A 247 26.88 -25.28 24.11
N ARG A 248 26.52 -24.08 23.63
CA ARG A 248 26.68 -23.68 22.23
C ARG A 248 27.94 -22.87 21.99
N SER A 249 28.53 -22.33 23.06
CA SER A 249 29.82 -21.66 23.02
C SER A 249 30.89 -22.65 22.59
N ILE A 250 31.71 -22.22 21.62
CA ILE A 250 32.77 -23.06 21.05
C ILE A 250 34.15 -22.49 21.37
N VAL A 251 35.13 -23.37 21.40
CA VAL A 251 36.54 -23.05 21.59
C VAL A 251 37.32 -23.39 20.33
N LEU A 252 38.11 -22.43 19.87
CA LEU A 252 38.97 -22.54 18.69
C LEU A 252 40.42 -22.40 19.13
N GLN A 253 41.23 -23.42 18.90
CA GLN A 253 42.68 -23.33 19.11
C GLN A 253 43.34 -23.07 17.76
N LEU A 254 43.98 -21.91 17.63
CA LEU A 254 44.41 -21.38 16.35
C LEU A 254 45.90 -21.09 16.35
N LYS A 255 46.58 -21.46 15.26
CA LYS A 255 47.97 -21.10 15.00
C LYS A 255 48.09 -20.37 13.66
N SER A 256 48.81 -19.26 13.65
CA SER A 256 49.09 -18.49 12.44
C SER A 256 50.14 -19.18 11.59
N GLU A 257 49.93 -19.23 10.27
CA GLU A 257 50.89 -19.81 9.31
C GLU A 257 52.01 -18.83 8.91
N SER A 258 51.76 -17.53 9.03
CA SER A 258 52.66 -16.47 8.56
C SER A 258 52.59 -15.24 9.45
N ALA A 259 53.65 -14.44 9.46
CA ALA A 259 53.60 -13.10 10.05
C ALA A 259 52.57 -12.23 9.31
N PHE A 260 51.86 -11.36 10.03
CA PHE A 260 50.90 -10.44 9.43
C PHE A 260 51.60 -9.54 8.40
N VAL A 261 51.09 -9.53 7.17
CA VAL A 261 51.63 -8.67 6.11
C VAL A 261 51.20 -7.23 6.39
N THR A 262 52.11 -6.43 6.94
CA THR A 262 51.85 -5.00 7.16
C THR A 262 52.15 -4.19 5.90
N PRO A 263 51.38 -3.11 5.63
CA PRO A 263 51.70 -2.17 4.54
C PRO A 263 53.10 -1.54 4.66
N ALA A 264 53.68 -1.53 5.86
CA ALA A 264 54.97 -0.91 6.15
C ALA A 264 56.20 -1.76 5.79
N THR A 265 56.06 -3.08 5.66
CA THR A 265 57.21 -4.00 5.43
C THR A 265 57.35 -4.47 3.98
N SER A 266 56.36 -4.23 3.12
CA SER A 266 56.45 -4.48 1.67
C SER A 266 55.54 -3.52 0.90
N SER A 267 56.13 -2.62 0.12
CA SER A 267 55.40 -1.54 -0.58
C SER A 267 54.55 -2.00 -1.79
N LYS A 268 54.14 -3.28 -1.86
CA LYS A 268 53.44 -3.84 -3.04
C LYS A 268 52.28 -4.80 -2.74
N THR A 269 51.96 -5.13 -1.49
CA THR A 269 50.83 -6.04 -1.19
C THR A 269 49.71 -5.33 -0.41
N PRO A 270 48.55 -5.04 -1.03
CA PRO A 270 47.42 -4.42 -0.35
C PRO A 270 46.78 -5.37 0.66
N LEU A 271 46.15 -4.80 1.70
CA LEU A 271 45.34 -5.56 2.64
C LEU A 271 44.23 -6.30 1.88
N LYS A 272 44.15 -7.62 2.02
CA LYS A 272 43.09 -8.41 1.40
C LYS A 272 41.80 -8.26 2.21
N ILE A 273 40.79 -7.63 1.59
CA ILE A 273 39.54 -7.23 2.25
C ILE A 273 38.34 -7.88 1.56
N THR A 274 37.36 -8.31 2.36
CA THR A 274 36.07 -8.84 1.89
C THR A 274 34.95 -8.39 2.81
N GLY A 275 33.69 -8.37 2.37
CA GLY A 275 32.60 -7.98 3.28
C GLY A 275 31.21 -7.76 2.71
N TRP A 276 31.05 -7.68 1.38
CA TRP A 276 29.74 -7.46 0.77
C TRP A 276 28.75 -8.59 1.10
N GLU A 277 27.57 -8.21 1.61
CA GLU A 277 26.52 -9.16 2.00
C GLU A 277 25.96 -9.87 0.77
N ARG A 278 25.64 -11.16 0.90
CA ARG A 278 24.93 -11.90 -0.15
C ARG A 278 23.42 -11.73 0.01
N ASN A 279 22.71 -11.71 -1.11
CA ASN A 279 21.24 -11.70 -1.11
C ASN A 279 20.67 -13.11 -0.80
N ALA A 280 19.34 -13.24 -0.77
CA ALA A 280 18.66 -14.50 -0.49
C ALA A 280 18.98 -15.61 -1.52
N GLN A 281 19.39 -15.25 -2.74
CA GLN A 281 19.85 -16.16 -3.79
C GLN A 281 21.37 -16.44 -3.72
N ASN A 282 22.02 -16.10 -2.60
CA ASN A 282 23.46 -16.28 -2.35
C ASN A 282 24.37 -15.53 -3.34
N LYS A 283 23.86 -14.51 -4.05
CA LYS A 283 24.61 -13.66 -4.98
C LYS A 283 25.11 -12.40 -4.29
N LEU A 284 26.27 -11.91 -4.71
CA LEU A 284 26.79 -10.60 -4.32
C LEU A 284 26.05 -9.51 -5.09
N ALA A 285 24.87 -9.13 -4.59
CA ALA A 285 24.02 -8.13 -5.21
C ALA A 285 23.28 -7.30 -4.14
N PRO A 286 22.95 -6.03 -4.46
CA PRO A 286 22.10 -5.20 -3.61
C PRO A 286 20.72 -5.82 -3.33
N LYS A 287 20.12 -5.41 -2.23
CA LYS A 287 18.73 -5.70 -1.87
C LYS A 287 17.81 -4.59 -2.36
N TYR A 288 16.54 -4.95 -2.55
CA TYR A 288 15.45 -4.10 -3.03
C TYR A 288 14.26 -4.26 -2.09
N THR A 289 13.63 -3.14 -1.71
CA THR A 289 12.38 -3.14 -0.94
C THR A 289 11.43 -2.07 -1.46
N ASP A 290 10.17 -2.45 -1.73
CA ASP A 290 9.04 -1.52 -1.97
C ASP A 290 8.26 -1.37 -0.66
N LEU A 291 8.22 -0.14 -0.13
CA LEU A 291 7.49 0.20 1.09
C LEU A 291 6.28 1.08 0.81
N GLY A 292 5.88 1.27 -0.45
CA GLY A 292 4.73 2.09 -0.81
C GLY A 292 3.45 1.60 -0.12
N ALA A 293 3.27 0.29 0.03
CA ALA A 293 2.12 -0.25 0.75
C ALA A 293 2.07 0.13 2.24
N LEU A 294 3.19 0.52 2.85
CA LEU A 294 3.32 0.83 4.28
C LEU A 294 3.49 2.34 4.55
N ILE A 295 3.93 3.12 3.56
CA ILE A 295 4.34 4.52 3.75
C ILE A 295 3.56 5.47 2.83
N ASP A 296 3.11 5.05 1.64
CA ASP A 296 2.38 5.91 0.70
C ASP A 296 0.98 6.23 1.24
N PRO A 297 0.67 7.49 1.59
CA PRO A 297 -0.62 7.86 2.16
C PRO A 297 -1.81 7.50 1.25
N GLN A 298 -1.62 7.57 -0.07
CA GLN A 298 -2.66 7.23 -1.03
C GLN A 298 -2.94 5.73 -1.04
N ARG A 299 -1.89 4.89 -1.09
CA ARG A 299 -2.05 3.42 -1.01
C ARG A 299 -2.57 2.96 0.35
N LEU A 300 -2.21 3.65 1.44
CA LEU A 300 -2.76 3.39 2.77
C LEU A 300 -4.26 3.68 2.84
N ALA A 301 -4.70 4.82 2.27
CA ALA A 301 -6.12 5.14 2.15
C ALA A 301 -6.88 4.09 1.32
N ASP A 302 -6.30 3.64 0.20
CA ASP A 302 -6.88 2.57 -0.64
C ASP A 302 -7.08 1.28 0.13
N GLN A 303 -6.06 0.86 0.88
CA GLN A 303 -6.12 -0.35 1.70
C GLN A 303 -7.17 -0.23 2.83
N ALA A 304 -7.27 0.94 3.46
CA ALA A 304 -8.24 1.18 4.52
C ALA A 304 -9.69 1.15 4.01
N VAL A 305 -9.98 1.74 2.85
CA VAL A 305 -11.31 1.67 2.20
C VAL A 305 -11.64 0.23 1.83
N ASP A 306 -10.73 -0.46 1.13
CA ASP A 306 -10.91 -1.86 0.75
C ASP A 306 -11.13 -2.77 1.97
N LEU A 307 -10.43 -2.50 3.08
CA LEU A 307 -10.57 -3.26 4.32
C LEU A 307 -11.96 -3.09 4.93
N ASN A 308 -12.50 -1.88 5.00
CA ASN A 308 -13.86 -1.64 5.53
C ASN A 308 -14.92 -2.43 4.77
N LEU A 309 -14.85 -2.44 3.44
CA LEU A 309 -15.76 -3.22 2.60
C LEU A 309 -15.56 -4.74 2.79
N LYS A 310 -14.31 -5.21 2.89
CA LYS A 310 -14.01 -6.62 3.19
C LYS A 310 -14.53 -7.02 4.57
N LEU A 311 -14.52 -6.14 5.57
CA LEU A 311 -15.08 -6.41 6.89
C LEU A 311 -16.61 -6.60 6.83
N MET A 312 -17.34 -5.83 6.01
CA MET A 312 -18.77 -6.08 5.76
C MET A 312 -18.99 -7.49 5.20
N LYS A 313 -18.19 -7.86 4.19
CA LYS A 313 -18.23 -9.21 3.60
C LYS A 313 -17.93 -10.30 4.63
N TRP A 314 -16.82 -10.19 5.36
CA TRP A 314 -16.37 -11.24 6.27
C TRP A 314 -17.25 -11.40 7.51
N ARG A 315 -17.81 -10.30 8.03
CA ARG A 315 -18.57 -10.32 9.29
C ARG A 315 -20.05 -10.53 9.09
N ILE A 316 -20.63 -9.98 8.02
CA ILE A 316 -22.09 -9.87 7.86
C ILE A 316 -22.58 -10.61 6.61
N ALA A 317 -21.95 -10.40 5.45
CA ALA A 317 -22.43 -10.92 4.17
C ALA A 317 -21.32 -11.64 3.37
N PRO A 318 -20.99 -12.92 3.69
CA PRO A 318 -19.87 -13.64 3.08
C PRO A 318 -19.97 -13.82 1.56
N THR A 319 -21.19 -13.84 1.01
CA THR A 319 -21.47 -13.97 -0.42
C THR A 319 -21.35 -12.64 -1.19
N LEU A 320 -21.15 -11.51 -0.50
CA LEU A 320 -21.02 -10.19 -1.12
C LEU A 320 -19.89 -10.14 -2.16
N ASN A 321 -20.25 -9.80 -3.38
CA ASN A 321 -19.36 -9.62 -4.51
C ASN A 321 -18.88 -8.16 -4.60
N LEU A 322 -17.85 -7.84 -3.81
CA LEU A 322 -17.22 -6.52 -3.80
C LEU A 322 -16.52 -6.17 -5.12
N SER A 323 -16.02 -7.15 -5.87
CA SER A 323 -15.34 -6.89 -7.15
C SER A 323 -16.33 -6.45 -8.23
N ALA A 324 -17.56 -7.00 -8.25
CA ALA A 324 -18.61 -6.54 -9.15
C ALA A 324 -18.96 -5.05 -8.91
N ILE A 325 -19.01 -4.63 -7.64
CA ILE A 325 -19.26 -3.24 -7.26
C ILE A 325 -18.06 -2.34 -7.62
N LYS A 326 -16.85 -2.70 -7.17
CA LYS A 326 -15.62 -1.91 -7.38
C LYS A 326 -15.32 -1.63 -8.86
N ASN A 327 -15.54 -2.63 -9.71
CA ASN A 327 -15.20 -2.57 -11.13
C ASN A 327 -16.31 -1.99 -12.02
N ASN A 328 -17.52 -1.76 -11.49
CA ASN A 328 -18.62 -1.20 -12.26
C ASN A 328 -18.33 0.27 -12.60
N ARG A 329 -18.36 0.62 -13.89
CA ARG A 329 -18.16 2.00 -14.37
C ARG A 329 -19.51 2.72 -14.34
N CYS A 330 -19.63 3.71 -13.47
CA CYS A 330 -20.88 4.44 -13.27
C CYS A 330 -20.88 5.79 -14.02
N LEU A 331 -21.87 5.99 -14.89
CA LEU A 331 -22.15 7.28 -15.53
C LEU A 331 -23.32 7.97 -14.82
N LEU A 332 -23.11 9.19 -14.35
CA LEU A 332 -24.09 10.01 -13.64
C LEU A 332 -24.51 11.16 -14.55
N LEU A 333 -25.71 11.08 -15.11
CA LEU A 333 -26.30 12.14 -15.92
C LEU A 333 -27.04 13.10 -15.01
N GLY A 334 -26.35 14.18 -14.64
CA GLY A 334 -26.74 15.17 -13.64
C GLY A 334 -25.74 15.21 -12.48
N ALA A 335 -25.09 16.36 -12.28
CA ALA A 335 -24.18 16.63 -11.17
C ALA A 335 -24.81 17.58 -10.13
N GLY A 336 -26.14 17.68 -10.11
CA GLY A 336 -26.89 18.43 -9.09
C GLY A 336 -26.97 17.71 -7.75
N THR A 337 -28.10 17.89 -7.05
CA THR A 337 -28.35 17.34 -5.70
C THR A 337 -28.19 15.83 -5.66
N LEU A 338 -28.90 15.10 -6.54
CA LEU A 338 -28.84 13.64 -6.63
C LEU A 338 -27.45 13.14 -7.02
N GLY A 339 -26.87 13.72 -8.09
CA GLY A 339 -25.53 13.35 -8.57
C GLY A 339 -24.47 13.44 -7.49
N SER A 340 -24.51 14.48 -6.67
CA SER A 340 -23.57 14.69 -5.57
C SER A 340 -23.69 13.64 -4.46
N TYR A 341 -24.91 13.28 -4.05
CA TYR A 341 -25.13 12.25 -3.03
C TYR A 341 -24.80 10.85 -3.54
N ILE A 342 -25.25 10.51 -4.75
CA ILE A 342 -24.98 9.21 -5.37
C ILE A 342 -23.48 9.02 -5.59
N ALA A 343 -22.76 10.02 -6.13
CA ALA A 343 -21.32 9.93 -6.32
C ALA A 343 -20.55 9.66 -5.01
N ARG A 344 -20.93 10.32 -3.91
CA ARG A 344 -20.35 10.05 -2.59
C ARG A 344 -20.65 8.63 -2.10
N GLY A 345 -21.87 8.15 -2.29
CA GLY A 345 -22.23 6.78 -1.89
C GLY A 345 -21.56 5.72 -2.75
N LEU A 346 -21.35 5.97 -4.05
CA LEU A 346 -20.56 5.10 -4.93
C LEU A 346 -19.11 4.99 -4.44
N LEU A 347 -18.47 6.09 -4.03
CA LEU A 347 -17.16 6.05 -3.38
C LEU A 347 -17.19 5.22 -2.09
N GLY A 348 -18.24 5.36 -1.28
CA GLY A 348 -18.45 4.57 -0.06
C GLY A 348 -18.53 3.06 -0.32
N TRP A 349 -19.14 2.67 -1.45
CA TRP A 349 -19.19 1.28 -1.94
C TRP A 349 -17.89 0.83 -2.64
N GLY A 350 -16.88 1.70 -2.75
CA GLY A 350 -15.57 1.39 -3.33
C GLY A 350 -15.54 1.43 -4.87
N VAL A 351 -16.52 2.08 -5.51
CA VAL A 351 -16.53 2.26 -6.98
C VAL A 351 -15.35 3.10 -7.40
N HIS A 352 -14.59 2.58 -8.36
CA HIS A 352 -13.37 3.25 -8.81
C HIS A 352 -13.63 4.26 -9.94
N THR A 353 -14.52 3.95 -10.89
CA THR A 353 -14.75 4.78 -12.08
C THR A 353 -16.10 5.46 -12.04
N ILE A 354 -16.10 6.79 -11.89
CA ILE A 354 -17.30 7.63 -11.81
C ILE A 354 -17.18 8.74 -12.85
N THR A 355 -18.11 8.81 -13.79
CA THR A 355 -18.17 9.90 -14.77
C THR A 355 -19.42 10.73 -14.55
N LEU A 356 -19.28 12.05 -14.45
CA LEU A 356 -20.38 13.00 -14.30
C LEU A 356 -20.59 13.79 -15.59
N VAL A 357 -21.85 14.05 -15.91
CA VAL A 357 -22.30 14.88 -17.03
C VAL A 357 -23.28 15.92 -16.52
N ASP A 358 -23.00 17.20 -16.79
CA ASP A 358 -23.86 18.33 -16.42
C ASP A 358 -23.40 19.55 -17.23
N ASN A 359 -24.32 20.39 -17.70
CA ASN A 359 -24.00 21.61 -18.44
C ASN A 359 -24.15 22.90 -17.61
N GLY A 360 -24.44 22.76 -16.32
CA GLY A 360 -24.67 23.87 -15.41
C GLY A 360 -23.40 24.40 -14.73
N GLN A 361 -23.53 25.59 -14.15
CA GLN A 361 -22.53 26.20 -13.28
C GLN A 361 -22.98 26.13 -11.81
N VAL A 362 -22.01 26.09 -10.90
CA VAL A 362 -22.26 26.09 -9.46
C VAL A 362 -22.75 27.48 -9.02
N SER A 363 -23.98 27.57 -8.50
CA SER A 363 -24.55 28.81 -7.98
C SER A 363 -24.53 28.87 -6.45
N PHE A 364 -24.67 30.06 -5.87
CA PHE A 364 -24.59 30.27 -4.41
C PHE A 364 -25.57 29.43 -3.57
N SER A 365 -26.71 29.02 -4.14
CA SER A 365 -27.69 28.16 -3.45
C SER A 365 -27.34 26.67 -3.50
N ASN A 366 -26.35 26.27 -4.30
CA ASN A 366 -26.01 24.87 -4.55
C ASN A 366 -25.27 24.20 -3.38
N PRO A 367 -24.20 24.77 -2.78
CA PRO A 367 -23.38 24.06 -1.78
C PRO A 367 -24.14 23.47 -0.59
N VAL A 368 -25.21 24.13 -0.14
CA VAL A 368 -26.03 23.66 0.99
C VAL A 368 -26.92 22.45 0.66
N ARG A 369 -27.09 22.11 -0.62
CA ARG A 369 -27.90 20.98 -1.11
C ARG A 369 -27.06 19.95 -1.87
N GLN A 370 -25.94 20.36 -2.45
CA GLN A 370 -25.13 19.59 -3.39
C GLN A 370 -23.74 19.36 -2.77
N PRO A 371 -23.54 18.25 -2.02
CA PRO A 371 -22.40 18.07 -1.12
C PRO A 371 -21.03 17.86 -1.80
N LEU A 372 -20.89 18.13 -3.09
CA LEU A 372 -19.60 18.14 -3.79
C LEU A 372 -19.08 19.55 -4.07
N TYR A 373 -19.86 20.59 -3.77
CA TYR A 373 -19.48 21.97 -4.03
C TYR A 373 -19.29 22.76 -2.74
N GLU A 374 -18.34 23.68 -2.77
CA GLU A 374 -18.06 24.61 -1.69
C GLU A 374 -18.42 26.04 -2.11
N PHE A 375 -18.50 26.97 -1.15
CA PHE A 375 -18.75 28.39 -1.44
C PHE A 375 -17.77 28.97 -2.47
N THR A 376 -16.51 28.55 -2.41
CA THR A 376 -15.44 28.99 -3.32
C THR A 376 -15.67 28.56 -4.77
N ASP A 377 -16.47 27.50 -5.01
CA ASP A 377 -16.82 27.04 -6.35
C ASP A 377 -17.88 27.93 -7.02
N CYS A 378 -18.57 28.79 -6.26
CA CYS A 378 -19.57 29.74 -6.76
C CYS A 378 -18.96 31.07 -7.25
N LEU A 379 -17.70 31.35 -6.89
CA LEU A 379 -17.06 32.64 -7.17
C LEU A 379 -16.71 32.78 -8.66
N GLY A 380 -16.60 34.02 -9.14
CA GLY A 380 -16.16 34.30 -10.52
C GLY A 380 -17.13 33.81 -11.61
N GLY A 381 -18.43 33.78 -11.31
CA GLY A 381 -19.47 33.26 -12.21
C GLY A 381 -19.87 31.80 -11.92
N GLY A 382 -19.08 31.08 -11.12
CA GLY A 382 -19.33 29.69 -10.78
C GLY A 382 -18.56 28.73 -11.68
N LYS A 383 -17.98 27.70 -11.09
CA LYS A 383 -17.30 26.63 -11.84
C LYS A 383 -18.32 25.77 -12.58
N THR A 384 -17.89 25.11 -13.66
CA THR A 384 -18.69 24.08 -14.33
C THR A 384 -18.90 22.89 -13.40
N LYS A 385 -20.16 22.46 -13.26
CA LYS A 385 -20.57 21.48 -12.24
C LYS A 385 -19.87 20.14 -12.38
N ALA A 386 -19.94 19.52 -13.56
CA ALA A 386 -19.40 18.17 -13.73
C ALA A 386 -17.88 18.08 -13.49
N PRO A 387 -17.03 18.97 -14.04
CA PRO A 387 -15.61 18.98 -13.71
C PRO A 387 -15.31 19.30 -12.23
N ALA A 388 -16.05 20.24 -11.63
CA ALA A 388 -15.90 20.58 -10.22
C ALA A 388 -16.25 19.39 -9.30
N ALA A 389 -17.32 18.66 -9.60
CA ALA A 389 -17.72 17.46 -8.87
C ALA A 389 -16.67 16.35 -8.99
N ALA A 390 -16.15 16.08 -10.19
CA ALA A 390 -15.09 15.10 -10.40
C ALA A 390 -13.81 15.46 -9.63
N HIS A 391 -13.45 16.74 -9.59
CA HIS A 391 -12.33 17.23 -8.78
C HIS A 391 -12.60 17.03 -7.27
N ALA A 392 -13.81 17.34 -6.79
CA ALA A 392 -14.19 17.12 -5.40
C ALA A 392 -14.10 15.64 -5.00
N LEU A 393 -14.51 14.69 -5.87
CA LEU A 393 -14.34 13.26 -5.62
C LEU A 393 -12.85 12.87 -5.49
N LYS A 394 -11.97 13.41 -6.34
CA LYS A 394 -10.52 13.20 -6.23
C LYS A 394 -9.91 13.84 -4.98
N ARG A 395 -10.47 14.95 -4.48
CA ARG A 395 -10.08 15.51 -3.17
C ARG A 395 -10.48 14.59 -2.02
N ILE A 396 -11.64 13.95 -2.10
CA ILE A 396 -12.14 13.02 -1.08
C ILE A 396 -11.35 11.71 -1.09
N TYR A 397 -11.14 11.14 -2.28
CA TYR A 397 -10.43 9.89 -2.48
C TYR A 397 -9.54 9.99 -3.73
N PRO A 398 -8.22 10.29 -3.57
CA PRO A 398 -7.31 10.59 -4.69
C PRO A 398 -7.19 9.49 -5.74
N SER A 399 -7.37 8.23 -5.33
CA SER A 399 -7.32 7.09 -6.25
C SER A 399 -8.60 6.94 -7.08
N ALA A 400 -9.66 7.71 -6.84
CA ALA A 400 -10.87 7.64 -7.67
C ALA A 400 -10.58 8.06 -9.12
N ASN A 401 -10.95 7.21 -10.08
CA ASN A 401 -11.00 7.57 -11.50
C ASN A 401 -12.30 8.36 -11.79
N ALA A 402 -12.33 9.61 -11.32
CA ALA A 402 -13.46 10.51 -11.51
C ALA A 402 -13.26 11.48 -12.69
N ASN A 403 -14.22 11.56 -13.60
CA ASN A 403 -14.18 12.46 -14.76
C ASN A 403 -15.48 13.27 -14.88
N GLY A 404 -15.40 14.50 -15.37
CA GLY A 404 -16.55 15.39 -15.50
C GLY A 404 -16.60 16.04 -16.88
N TYR A 405 -17.76 15.99 -17.53
CA TYR A 405 -17.98 16.54 -18.86
C TYR A 405 -19.06 17.63 -18.83
N ASP A 406 -18.68 18.84 -19.25
CA ASP A 406 -19.61 19.90 -19.59
C ASP A 406 -20.29 19.56 -20.92
N LEU A 407 -21.48 18.94 -20.83
CA LEU A 407 -22.21 18.39 -21.96
C LEU A 407 -23.70 18.59 -21.73
N ALA A 408 -24.36 19.20 -22.72
CA ALA A 408 -25.81 19.38 -22.71
C ALA A 408 -26.49 18.13 -23.29
N VAL A 409 -27.45 17.58 -22.55
CA VAL A 409 -28.27 16.48 -23.05
C VAL A 409 -29.47 17.06 -23.82
N PRO A 410 -29.65 16.75 -25.12
CA PRO A 410 -30.78 17.23 -25.89
C PRO A 410 -32.12 16.82 -25.27
N MET A 411 -33.00 17.79 -25.06
CA MET A 411 -34.35 17.57 -24.53
C MET A 411 -35.33 17.33 -25.67
N ILE A 412 -36.14 16.29 -25.57
CA ILE A 412 -37.23 16.05 -26.53
C ILE A 412 -38.26 17.20 -26.49
N GLY A 413 -38.90 17.47 -27.64
CA GLY A 413 -39.87 18.56 -27.78
C GLY A 413 -39.26 19.95 -27.97
N HIS A 414 -37.95 20.11 -27.79
CA HIS A 414 -37.24 21.37 -27.97
C HIS A 414 -36.54 21.42 -29.33
N GLY A 415 -36.82 22.45 -30.13
CA GLY A 415 -36.17 22.65 -31.41
C GLY A 415 -34.68 22.92 -31.26
N ILE A 416 -33.86 22.37 -32.17
CA ILE A 416 -32.46 22.78 -32.30
C ILE A 416 -32.48 24.17 -32.95
N ASN A 417 -32.16 25.20 -32.18
CA ASN A 417 -32.17 26.58 -32.67
C ASN A 417 -31.12 26.77 -33.79
N GLY A 418 -31.57 26.98 -35.03
CA GLY A 418 -30.74 27.31 -36.18
C GLY A 418 -30.97 26.41 -37.41
N LEU A 419 -30.38 26.79 -38.54
CA LEU A 419 -30.32 25.95 -39.75
C LEU A 419 -29.53 24.65 -39.47
N PRO A 420 -29.72 23.56 -40.25
CA PRO A 420 -29.06 22.26 -40.07
C PRO A 420 -27.52 22.31 -39.98
N ASP A 421 -26.90 23.36 -40.50
CA ASP A 421 -25.44 23.57 -40.50
C ASP A 421 -24.95 24.66 -39.54
N SER A 422 -25.84 25.20 -38.70
CA SER A 422 -25.49 26.21 -37.71
C SER A 422 -24.46 25.68 -36.70
N PRO A 423 -23.60 26.54 -36.13
CA PRO A 423 -22.68 26.15 -35.07
C PRO A 423 -23.39 25.48 -33.88
N ALA A 424 -24.62 25.90 -33.57
CA ALA A 424 -25.46 25.30 -32.53
C ALA A 424 -25.85 23.87 -32.87
N ALA A 425 -26.35 23.61 -34.09
CA ALA A 425 -26.71 22.25 -34.53
C ALA A 425 -25.50 21.30 -34.53
N LYS A 426 -24.33 21.78 -34.98
CA LYS A 426 -23.08 21.01 -34.95
C LYS A 426 -22.66 20.68 -33.51
N ARG A 427 -22.78 21.62 -32.57
CA ARG A 427 -22.50 21.39 -31.16
C ARG A 427 -23.47 20.37 -30.55
N THR A 428 -24.77 20.51 -30.76
CA THR A 428 -25.78 19.55 -30.28
C THR A 428 -25.51 18.14 -30.79
N TYR A 429 -25.10 18.00 -32.06
CA TYR A 429 -24.75 16.70 -32.62
C TYR A 429 -23.45 16.13 -32.03
N ALA A 430 -22.46 16.98 -31.74
CA ALA A 430 -21.24 16.56 -31.05
C ALA A 430 -21.54 16.10 -29.61
N ASP A 431 -22.37 16.85 -28.87
CA ASP A 431 -22.82 16.49 -27.53
C ASP A 431 -23.60 15.16 -27.55
N TYR A 432 -24.49 14.97 -28.54
CA TYR A 432 -25.17 13.70 -28.77
C TYR A 432 -24.19 12.54 -28.96
N LYS A 433 -23.21 12.68 -29.87
CA LYS A 433 -22.20 11.63 -30.09
C LYS A 433 -21.44 11.32 -28.82
N ARG A 434 -21.01 12.36 -28.10
CA ARG A 434 -20.27 12.17 -26.85
C ARG A 434 -21.12 11.48 -25.79
N LEU A 435 -22.40 11.80 -25.68
CA LEU A 435 -23.34 11.12 -24.79
C LEU A 435 -23.48 9.63 -25.13
N VAL A 436 -23.57 9.29 -26.42
CA VAL A 436 -23.63 7.88 -26.89
C VAL A 436 -22.37 7.13 -26.49
N ASP A 437 -21.19 7.71 -26.71
CA ASP A 437 -19.91 7.09 -26.35
C ASP A 437 -19.81 6.91 -24.83
N LEU A 438 -20.18 7.92 -24.05
CA LEU A 438 -20.20 7.81 -22.59
C LEU A 438 -21.14 6.70 -22.12
N ILE A 439 -22.35 6.60 -22.64
CA ILE A 439 -23.28 5.51 -22.25
C ILE A 439 -22.71 4.14 -22.67
N ARG A 440 -22.09 4.04 -23.85
CA ARG A 440 -21.46 2.80 -24.33
C ARG A 440 -20.31 2.35 -23.44
N ASP A 441 -19.48 3.29 -23.00
CA ASP A 441 -18.25 3.02 -22.23
C ASP A 441 -18.50 2.74 -20.74
N HIS A 442 -19.73 2.88 -20.26
CA HIS A 442 -20.08 2.65 -18.85
C HIS A 442 -21.02 1.44 -18.70
N ASP A 443 -21.03 0.85 -17.51
CA ASP A 443 -21.80 -0.38 -17.22
C ASP A 443 -23.18 -0.04 -16.65
N THR A 444 -23.24 0.97 -15.78
CA THR A 444 -24.47 1.51 -15.20
C THR A 444 -24.64 3.00 -15.51
N VAL A 445 -25.85 3.40 -15.88
CA VAL A 445 -26.25 4.80 -16.11
C VAL A 445 -27.26 5.24 -15.05
N PHE A 446 -26.91 6.28 -14.30
CA PHE A 446 -27.81 6.94 -13.38
C PHE A 446 -28.45 8.15 -14.06
N LEU A 447 -29.78 8.17 -14.15
CA LEU A 447 -30.55 9.30 -14.68
C LEU A 447 -30.99 10.20 -13.53
N LEU A 448 -30.28 11.31 -13.35
CA LEU A 448 -30.35 12.21 -12.19
C LEU A 448 -30.70 13.64 -12.62
N MET A 449 -31.38 13.74 -13.76
CA MET A 449 -31.69 14.97 -14.45
C MET A 449 -32.86 15.69 -13.78
N ASP A 450 -33.00 16.98 -14.05
CA ASP A 450 -34.00 17.84 -13.43
C ASP A 450 -35.37 17.83 -14.12
N SER A 451 -35.45 17.30 -15.34
CA SER A 451 -36.69 17.23 -16.12
C SER A 451 -36.94 15.85 -16.71
N ARG A 452 -38.17 15.62 -17.16
CA ARG A 452 -38.54 14.39 -17.84
C ARG A 452 -38.03 14.33 -19.29
N GLU A 453 -38.05 15.46 -19.99
CA GLU A 453 -37.69 15.56 -21.41
C GLU A 453 -36.22 15.20 -21.61
N SER A 454 -35.37 15.64 -20.69
CA SER A 454 -33.93 15.40 -20.70
C SER A 454 -33.58 13.92 -20.44
N ARG A 455 -34.43 13.16 -19.74
CA ARG A 455 -34.26 11.71 -19.50
C ARG A 455 -34.54 10.85 -20.73
N TRP A 456 -35.33 11.35 -21.70
CA TRP A 456 -35.82 10.54 -22.82
C TRP A 456 -34.68 9.97 -23.66
N LEU A 457 -33.79 10.82 -24.16
CA LEU A 457 -32.73 10.42 -25.08
C LEU A 457 -31.71 9.45 -24.42
N PRO A 458 -31.17 9.72 -23.21
CA PRO A 458 -30.35 8.74 -22.51
C PRO A 458 -31.04 7.40 -22.27
N SER A 459 -32.35 7.41 -21.99
CA SER A 459 -33.12 6.18 -21.78
C SER A 459 -33.20 5.33 -23.04
N VAL A 460 -33.40 5.94 -24.21
CA VAL A 460 -33.40 5.24 -25.52
C VAL A 460 -32.04 4.62 -25.79
N ILE A 461 -30.97 5.41 -25.66
CA ILE A 461 -29.59 4.94 -25.92
C ILE A 461 -29.24 3.78 -24.99
N ALA A 462 -29.50 3.93 -23.69
CA ALA A 462 -29.19 2.91 -22.69
C ALA A 462 -30.00 1.62 -22.89
N ALA A 463 -31.29 1.73 -23.23
CA ALA A 463 -32.13 0.57 -23.54
C ALA A 463 -31.62 -0.18 -24.78
N LYS A 464 -31.21 0.55 -25.83
CA LYS A 464 -30.65 -0.07 -27.04
C LYS A 464 -29.32 -0.76 -26.78
N LEU A 465 -28.46 -0.16 -25.95
CA LEU A 465 -27.13 -0.67 -25.62
C LEU A 465 -27.14 -1.68 -24.44
N GLY A 466 -28.30 -2.10 -23.96
CA GLY A 466 -28.44 -3.10 -22.89
C GLY A 466 -27.86 -2.66 -21.54
N LYS A 467 -27.83 -1.36 -21.25
CA LYS A 467 -27.23 -0.82 -20.03
C LYS A 467 -28.17 -0.88 -18.84
N LEU A 468 -27.62 -1.14 -17.65
CA LEU A 468 -28.39 -0.99 -16.42
C LEU A 468 -28.66 0.48 -16.18
N VAL A 469 -29.94 0.86 -16.12
CA VAL A 469 -30.34 2.24 -15.82
C VAL A 469 -30.98 2.31 -14.45
N ILE A 470 -30.50 3.24 -13.61
CA ILE A 470 -31.15 3.62 -12.36
C ILE A 470 -31.66 5.05 -12.51
N ASN A 471 -32.98 5.21 -12.54
CA ASN A 471 -33.64 6.50 -12.68
C ASN A 471 -34.11 6.99 -11.31
N VAL A 472 -33.74 8.22 -10.97
CA VAL A 472 -34.19 8.89 -9.74
C VAL A 472 -34.80 10.23 -10.08
N ALA A 473 -36.04 10.45 -9.66
CA ALA A 473 -36.80 11.67 -9.89
C ALA A 473 -37.43 12.16 -8.58
N LEU A 474 -37.53 13.48 -8.43
CA LEU A 474 -37.96 14.13 -7.18
C LEU A 474 -39.21 15.00 -7.43
N GLY A 475 -40.13 14.96 -6.47
CA GLY A 475 -41.17 15.97 -6.26
C GLY A 475 -40.86 16.79 -5.01
N PHE A 476 -41.81 17.65 -4.62
CA PHE A 476 -41.66 18.50 -3.44
C PHE A 476 -41.46 17.71 -2.13
N ASP A 477 -42.33 16.74 -1.88
CA ASP A 477 -42.40 15.87 -0.69
C ASP A 477 -42.31 14.36 -1.02
N SER A 478 -42.13 14.02 -2.30
CA SER A 478 -42.11 12.65 -2.79
C SER A 478 -40.94 12.37 -3.74
N PHE A 479 -40.66 11.10 -4.01
CA PHE A 479 -39.63 10.69 -4.97
C PHE A 479 -39.96 9.35 -5.62
N VAL A 480 -39.27 9.08 -6.73
CA VAL A 480 -39.27 7.78 -7.41
C VAL A 480 -37.83 7.35 -7.68
N VAL A 481 -37.51 6.11 -7.29
CA VAL A 481 -36.29 5.39 -7.64
C VAL A 481 -36.72 4.16 -8.42
N MET A 482 -36.20 3.94 -9.62
CA MET A 482 -36.50 2.73 -10.37
C MET A 482 -35.35 2.29 -11.24
N ARG A 483 -35.33 1.01 -11.58
CA ARG A 483 -34.44 0.47 -12.61
C ARG A 483 -35.21 0.17 -13.89
N HIS A 484 -34.62 0.47 -15.03
CA HIS A 484 -35.23 0.05 -16.31
C HIS A 484 -35.02 -1.45 -16.52
N GLY A 485 -35.95 -2.09 -17.23
CA GLY A 485 -35.71 -3.45 -17.71
C GLY A 485 -34.66 -3.48 -18.81
N VAL A 486 -33.82 -4.53 -18.78
CA VAL A 486 -32.80 -4.81 -19.78
C VAL A 486 -33.18 -6.06 -20.55
N CYS A 487 -33.07 -6.02 -21.88
CA CYS A 487 -33.36 -7.17 -22.73
C CYS A 487 -32.17 -8.13 -22.77
N PRO A 488 -32.38 -9.45 -22.70
CA PRO A 488 -31.31 -10.43 -22.93
C PRO A 488 -30.77 -10.35 -24.36
N GLU A 489 -29.45 -10.48 -24.55
CA GLU A 489 -28.83 -10.57 -25.88
C GLU A 489 -29.14 -11.92 -26.57
N VAL A 490 -29.34 -12.99 -25.78
CA VAL A 490 -29.65 -14.34 -26.25
C VAL A 490 -31.09 -14.67 -25.89
N ILE A 491 -31.92 -14.90 -26.91
CA ILE A 491 -33.29 -15.36 -26.76
C ILE A 491 -33.28 -16.87 -26.94
N THR A 492 -33.64 -17.62 -25.91
CA THR A 492 -33.75 -19.08 -26.00
C THR A 492 -35.06 -19.56 -26.61
N ASP A 493 -36.06 -18.68 -26.75
CA ASP A 493 -37.39 -19.01 -27.27
C ASP A 493 -37.82 -18.03 -28.37
N GLU A 494 -38.04 -18.53 -29.59
CA GLU A 494 -38.50 -17.74 -30.76
C GLU A 494 -39.85 -17.02 -30.54
N ASN A 495 -40.59 -17.38 -29.48
CA ASN A 495 -41.85 -16.74 -29.07
C ASN A 495 -41.69 -15.65 -28.00
N ASN A 496 -40.48 -15.40 -27.50
CA ASN A 496 -40.25 -14.41 -26.45
C ASN A 496 -39.89 -13.06 -27.09
N ASP A 497 -40.80 -12.10 -26.97
CA ASP A 497 -40.62 -10.73 -27.43
C ASP A 497 -39.29 -10.16 -26.91
N ARG A 498 -38.51 -9.49 -27.77
CA ARG A 498 -37.26 -8.80 -27.40
C ARG A 498 -37.49 -7.63 -26.45
N SER A 499 -38.71 -7.43 -25.94
CA SER A 499 -39.05 -6.35 -25.03
C SER A 499 -38.55 -6.66 -23.61
N PRO A 500 -38.14 -5.62 -22.85
CA PRO A 500 -37.65 -5.84 -21.51
C PRO A 500 -38.80 -6.34 -20.62
N HIS A 501 -38.53 -7.30 -19.73
CA HIS A 501 -39.56 -7.82 -18.82
C HIS A 501 -40.10 -6.77 -17.82
N LEU A 502 -39.33 -5.69 -17.61
CA LEU A 502 -39.67 -4.57 -16.73
C LEU A 502 -39.74 -3.28 -17.54
N GLY A 503 -40.69 -2.41 -17.18
CA GLY A 503 -40.87 -1.13 -17.84
C GLY A 503 -39.71 -0.16 -17.60
N CYS A 504 -39.57 0.83 -18.48
CA CYS A 504 -38.76 2.00 -18.22
C CYS A 504 -39.62 3.12 -17.60
N TYR A 505 -38.99 4.25 -17.26
CA TYR A 505 -39.67 5.44 -16.72
C TYR A 505 -40.88 5.90 -17.55
N PHE A 506 -40.87 5.65 -18.86
CA PHE A 506 -41.89 6.09 -19.82
C PHE A 506 -42.97 5.04 -20.14
N CYS A 507 -42.94 3.84 -19.54
CA CYS A 507 -43.92 2.79 -19.87
C CYS A 507 -45.32 3.03 -19.29
N ASN A 508 -45.45 3.81 -18.23
CA ASN A 508 -46.72 4.06 -17.55
C ASN A 508 -47.49 5.28 -18.06
N ASP A 509 -47.00 5.94 -19.11
CA ASP A 509 -47.62 7.13 -19.64
C ASP A 509 -48.02 6.92 -21.10
N ILE A 510 -49.26 7.32 -21.42
CA ILE A 510 -49.87 7.16 -22.74
C ILE A 510 -49.46 8.32 -23.66
N MET A 511 -48.89 9.41 -23.10
CA MET A 511 -48.48 10.59 -23.86
C MET A 511 -46.97 10.65 -24.04
N ALA A 512 -46.52 11.02 -25.24
CA ALA A 512 -45.12 11.36 -25.49
C ALA A 512 -44.71 12.57 -24.62
N PRO A 513 -43.48 12.61 -24.07
CA PRO A 513 -42.99 13.78 -23.35
C PRO A 513 -42.99 15.01 -24.29
N THR A 514 -43.86 15.97 -24.00
CA THR A 514 -43.92 17.30 -24.61
C THR A 514 -43.27 18.33 -23.69
N ASP A 515 -43.14 19.59 -24.12
CA ASP A 515 -42.64 20.68 -23.27
C ASP A 515 -43.49 20.79 -21.98
N SER A 516 -42.89 20.43 -20.83
CA SER A 516 -43.54 20.44 -19.52
C SER A 516 -43.00 21.53 -18.59
N LEU A 517 -42.08 22.38 -19.07
CA LEU A 517 -41.56 23.51 -18.30
C LEU A 517 -42.66 24.53 -17.97
N SER A 518 -43.83 24.45 -18.62
CA SER A 518 -44.97 25.33 -18.40
C SER A 518 -46.05 24.84 -17.41
N ASP A 519 -46.19 23.54 -17.05
CA ASP A 519 -47.49 23.07 -16.48
C ASP A 519 -47.57 21.88 -15.45
N ARG A 520 -46.51 21.35 -14.81
CA ARG A 520 -46.66 20.26 -13.78
C ARG A 520 -45.62 20.25 -12.64
N THR A 521 -45.92 19.58 -11.51
CA THR A 521 -45.12 19.64 -10.25
C THR A 521 -44.11 18.50 -9.99
N LEU A 522 -44.27 17.32 -10.59
CA LEU A 522 -43.31 16.21 -10.46
C LEU A 522 -42.29 16.30 -11.61
N ASP A 523 -40.99 16.24 -11.31
CA ASP A 523 -39.89 16.57 -12.25
C ASP A 523 -39.78 18.07 -12.62
N GLN A 524 -40.30 19.00 -11.81
CA GLN A 524 -39.92 20.42 -11.94
C GLN A 524 -38.93 20.85 -10.85
N MET A 525 -37.79 21.38 -11.30
CA MET A 525 -36.74 22.08 -10.55
C MET A 525 -36.37 21.44 -9.19
N CYS A 526 -35.30 20.62 -9.20
CA CYS A 526 -34.68 20.00 -8.01
C CYS A 526 -34.30 20.99 -6.87
N THR A 527 -34.47 22.30 -7.06
CA THR A 527 -34.28 23.36 -6.07
C THR A 527 -35.46 23.53 -5.11
N VAL A 528 -36.70 23.16 -5.50
CA VAL A 528 -37.92 23.33 -4.68
C VAL A 528 -38.37 21.99 -4.11
N THR A 529 -37.46 21.26 -3.47
CA THR A 529 -37.75 19.99 -2.78
C THR A 529 -37.37 20.08 -1.29
N ARG A 530 -38.07 19.32 -0.44
CA ARG A 530 -37.69 19.18 0.98
C ARG A 530 -36.27 18.60 1.05
N PRO A 531 -35.31 19.22 1.79
CA PRO A 531 -33.90 18.83 1.74
C PRO A 531 -33.60 17.35 2.05
N GLY A 532 -34.42 16.70 2.88
CA GLY A 532 -34.25 15.29 3.26
C GLY A 532 -34.56 14.28 2.16
N ILE A 533 -35.22 14.68 1.07
CA ILE A 533 -35.65 13.76 0.00
C ILE A 533 -34.49 13.26 -0.82
N ALA A 534 -33.62 14.17 -1.28
CA ALA A 534 -32.55 13.79 -2.18
C ALA A 534 -31.56 12.81 -1.55
N PRO A 535 -31.12 12.97 -0.28
CA PRO A 535 -30.32 11.95 0.41
C PRO A 535 -31.02 10.60 0.48
N LEU A 536 -32.31 10.56 0.83
CA LEU A 536 -33.09 9.33 0.96
C LEU A 536 -33.30 8.61 -0.38
N ALA A 537 -33.66 9.36 -1.43
CA ALA A 537 -33.79 8.80 -2.77
C ALA A 537 -32.45 8.29 -3.30
N SER A 538 -31.36 9.01 -3.02
CA SER A 538 -30.01 8.62 -3.43
C SER A 538 -29.53 7.34 -2.73
N SER A 539 -29.80 7.17 -1.43
CA SER A 539 -29.44 5.94 -0.71
C SER A 539 -30.23 4.74 -1.24
N LEU A 540 -31.53 4.88 -1.46
CA LEU A 540 -32.35 3.81 -2.04
C LEU A 540 -31.91 3.44 -3.46
N ALA A 541 -31.48 4.41 -4.27
CA ALA A 541 -30.94 4.16 -5.61
C ALA A 541 -29.62 3.37 -5.56
N LEU A 542 -28.72 3.72 -4.64
CA LEU A 542 -27.45 3.02 -4.44
C LEU A 542 -27.66 1.59 -3.95
N GLU A 543 -28.56 1.39 -2.99
CA GLU A 543 -28.83 0.04 -2.45
C GLU A 543 -29.58 -0.85 -3.47
N MET A 544 -30.50 -0.28 -4.25
CA MET A 544 -31.11 -0.97 -5.38
C MET A 544 -30.05 -1.39 -6.41
N TRP A 545 -29.14 -0.47 -6.77
CA TRP A 545 -28.05 -0.75 -7.69
C TRP A 545 -27.12 -1.84 -7.17
N ALA A 546 -26.65 -1.71 -5.93
CA ALA A 546 -25.76 -2.67 -5.30
C ALA A 546 -26.41 -4.05 -5.29
N SER A 547 -27.67 -4.16 -4.87
CA SER A 547 -28.46 -5.39 -4.85
C SER A 547 -28.54 -6.07 -6.23
N VAL A 548 -28.86 -5.29 -7.27
CA VAL A 548 -28.93 -5.79 -8.65
C VAL A 548 -27.59 -6.38 -9.10
N LEU A 549 -26.46 -5.79 -8.72
CA LEU A 549 -25.13 -6.32 -9.03
C LEU A 549 -24.77 -7.61 -8.28
N GLN A 550 -25.47 -7.93 -7.18
CA GLN A 550 -25.27 -9.17 -6.44
C GLN A 550 -26.11 -10.32 -7.01
N HIS A 551 -27.16 -10.00 -7.74
CA HIS A 551 -28.00 -11.01 -8.35
C HIS A 551 -27.23 -11.73 -9.49
N PRO A 552 -27.33 -13.06 -9.64
CA PRO A 552 -26.60 -13.80 -10.69
C PRO A 552 -26.89 -13.32 -12.11
N LEU A 553 -28.13 -12.86 -12.35
CA LEU A 553 -28.56 -12.29 -13.63
C LEU A 553 -28.19 -10.80 -13.80
N GLY A 554 -27.58 -10.16 -12.80
CA GLY A 554 -27.17 -8.76 -12.85
C GLY A 554 -28.32 -7.83 -13.27
N SER A 555 -28.09 -7.04 -14.32
CA SER A 555 -29.07 -6.09 -14.87
C SER A 555 -30.37 -6.74 -15.37
N GLN A 556 -30.36 -8.04 -15.66
CA GLN A 556 -31.52 -8.82 -16.11
C GLN A 556 -32.30 -9.43 -14.94
N ALA A 557 -31.93 -9.15 -13.69
CA ALA A 557 -32.62 -9.67 -12.52
C ALA A 557 -34.14 -9.37 -12.56
N PRO A 558 -35.00 -10.36 -12.26
CA PRO A 558 -36.44 -10.12 -12.13
C PRO A 558 -36.71 -9.17 -10.97
N ALA A 559 -37.88 -8.55 -10.98
CA ALA A 559 -38.34 -7.75 -9.85
C ALA A 559 -38.76 -8.68 -8.72
N SER A 560 -38.08 -8.60 -7.58
CA SER A 560 -38.43 -9.32 -6.37
C SER A 560 -38.65 -8.35 -5.22
N ASP A 561 -39.73 -8.57 -4.46
CA ASP A 561 -40.04 -7.84 -3.24
C ASP A 561 -39.68 -8.62 -1.98
N THR A 562 -39.27 -9.88 -2.12
CA THR A 562 -38.90 -10.78 -1.02
C THR A 562 -37.38 -10.90 -0.92
N LEU A 563 -36.89 -11.08 0.32
CA LEU A 563 -35.50 -11.44 0.56
C LEU A 563 -35.32 -12.91 0.18
N ASP A 564 -34.49 -13.18 -0.81
CA ASP A 564 -33.96 -14.52 -1.03
C ASP A 564 -32.78 -14.73 -0.07
N GLU A 565 -32.74 -15.84 0.66
CA GLU A 565 -31.73 -16.16 1.69
C GLU A 565 -30.27 -16.10 1.19
N VAL A 566 -30.06 -16.05 -0.13
CA VAL A 566 -28.76 -16.07 -0.80
C VAL A 566 -28.25 -14.65 -1.14
N HIS A 567 -29.11 -13.63 -1.15
CA HIS A 567 -28.80 -12.30 -1.70
C HIS A 567 -28.85 -11.18 -0.64
N LEU A 568 -28.04 -10.13 -0.81
CA LEU A 568 -27.94 -9.01 0.14
C LEU A 568 -29.27 -8.28 0.38
N SER A 569 -30.15 -8.24 -0.61
CA SER A 569 -31.48 -7.66 -0.49
C SER A 569 -32.36 -8.02 -1.69
N CYS A 570 -33.64 -7.68 -1.61
CA CYS A 570 -34.57 -7.76 -2.74
C CYS A 570 -34.14 -6.86 -3.92
N THR A 571 -34.62 -7.16 -5.13
CA THR A 571 -34.31 -6.44 -6.38
C THR A 571 -35.54 -5.69 -6.92
N PRO A 572 -36.08 -4.69 -6.21
CA PRO A 572 -37.32 -4.03 -6.59
C PRO A 572 -37.20 -3.36 -7.97
N HIS A 573 -38.34 -3.24 -8.66
CA HIS A 573 -38.40 -2.52 -9.92
C HIS A 573 -38.49 -1.00 -9.69
N GLN A 574 -39.47 -0.56 -8.91
CA GLN A 574 -39.70 0.84 -8.55
C GLN A 574 -39.95 0.96 -7.04
N ILE A 575 -39.37 1.98 -6.44
CA ILE A 575 -39.63 2.44 -5.08
C ILE A 575 -40.15 3.88 -5.18
N ARG A 576 -41.31 4.14 -4.58
CA ARG A 576 -41.85 5.50 -4.42
C ARG A 576 -41.89 5.85 -2.95
N GLY A 577 -41.44 7.05 -2.60
CA GLY A 577 -41.49 7.53 -1.22
C GLY A 577 -42.27 8.82 -1.09
N PHE A 578 -42.92 8.97 0.06
CA PHE A 578 -43.77 10.09 0.43
C PHE A 578 -43.39 10.52 1.86
N LEU A 579 -42.97 11.77 2.05
CA LEU A 579 -42.45 12.28 3.33
C LEU A 579 -43.49 13.01 4.17
N ASP A 580 -44.68 13.22 3.64
CA ASP A 580 -45.85 13.68 4.38
C ASP A 580 -46.34 12.61 5.37
N ASP A 581 -46.34 11.34 4.96
CA ASP A 581 -46.75 10.19 5.79
C ASP A 581 -45.63 9.16 6.09
N PHE A 582 -44.39 9.44 5.66
CA PHE A 582 -43.22 8.56 5.80
C PHE A 582 -43.38 7.17 5.17
N LYS A 583 -44.10 7.09 4.05
CA LYS A 583 -44.41 5.83 3.38
C LYS A 583 -43.46 5.51 2.23
N LEU A 584 -43.12 4.22 2.10
CA LEU A 584 -42.43 3.66 0.94
C LEU A 584 -43.30 2.60 0.26
N LEU A 585 -43.43 2.68 -1.06
CA LEU A 585 -44.17 1.75 -1.90
C LEU A 585 -43.24 1.09 -2.90
N LYS A 586 -43.27 -0.24 -2.97
CA LYS A 586 -42.64 -1.02 -4.04
C LYS A 586 -43.68 -1.29 -5.13
N ILE A 587 -43.33 -0.99 -6.38
CA ILE A 587 -44.24 -1.10 -7.52
C ILE A 587 -43.51 -1.83 -8.66
N ARG A 588 -44.24 -2.67 -9.37
CA ARG A 588 -43.78 -3.31 -10.60
C ARG A 588 -44.62 -2.83 -11.77
N THR A 589 -43.96 -2.57 -12.90
CA THR A 589 -44.63 -2.23 -14.15
C THR A 589 -44.02 -3.06 -15.28
N PRO A 590 -44.84 -3.71 -16.12
CA PRO A 590 -44.35 -4.40 -17.31
C PRO A 590 -43.86 -3.39 -18.36
N ALA A 591 -43.04 -3.83 -19.32
CA ALA A 591 -42.78 -3.00 -20.49
C ALA A 591 -44.05 -2.79 -21.31
N TYR A 592 -44.23 -1.56 -21.79
CA TYR A 592 -45.34 -1.21 -22.64
C TYR A 592 -44.94 -1.33 -24.11
N LYS A 593 -45.70 -2.12 -24.89
CA LYS A 593 -45.42 -2.40 -26.31
C LYS A 593 -45.29 -1.16 -27.18
N ASN A 594 -45.98 -0.07 -26.85
CA ASN A 594 -45.94 1.20 -27.58
C ASN A 594 -45.20 2.30 -26.81
N CYS A 595 -44.32 1.92 -25.87
CA CYS A 595 -43.51 2.88 -25.13
C CYS A 595 -42.66 3.73 -26.09
N THR A 596 -42.62 5.04 -25.86
CA THR A 596 -41.84 5.99 -26.66
C THR A 596 -40.33 5.90 -26.44
N VAL A 597 -39.88 4.94 -25.61
CA VAL A 597 -38.46 4.70 -25.32
C VAL A 597 -38.05 3.26 -25.61
N CYS A 598 -38.69 2.29 -24.95
CA CYS A 598 -38.24 0.89 -24.99
C CYS A 598 -39.08 -0.02 -25.90
N SER A 599 -40.02 0.53 -26.67
CA SER A 599 -40.73 -0.27 -27.69
C SER A 599 -39.79 -0.71 -28.80
N ARG A 600 -40.10 -1.84 -29.41
CA ARG A 600 -39.32 -2.40 -30.51
C ARG A 600 -39.14 -1.41 -31.67
N ALA A 601 -40.23 -0.75 -32.05
CA ALA A 601 -40.23 0.23 -33.14
C ALA A 601 -39.25 1.39 -32.88
N VAL A 602 -39.21 1.92 -31.65
CA VAL A 602 -38.27 3.00 -31.28
C VAL A 602 -36.84 2.50 -31.25
N LEU A 603 -36.58 1.35 -30.63
CA LEU A 603 -35.23 0.79 -30.51
C LEU A 603 -34.63 0.39 -31.87
N ASP A 604 -35.46 -0.07 -32.81
CA ASP A 604 -35.01 -0.41 -34.17
C ASP A 604 -34.80 0.84 -35.02
N SER A 605 -35.58 1.91 -34.81
CA SER A 605 -35.44 3.18 -35.55
C SER A 605 -34.24 4.04 -35.14
N TRP A 606 -33.67 3.82 -33.95
CA TRP A 606 -32.47 4.55 -33.51
C TRP A 606 -31.16 4.04 -34.18
N GLN A 607 -31.19 2.89 -34.85
CA GLN A 607 -30.05 2.38 -35.64
C GLN A 607 -29.69 3.35 -36.78
#